data_AF-A0A7W0JKM5-F1
#
_entry.id   AF-A0A7W0JKM5-F1
#
_cell.length_a   1.000
_cell.length_b   1.000
_cell.length_c   1.000
_cell.angle_alpha   90.00
_cell.angle_beta   90.00
_cell.angle_gamma   90.00
#
_symmetry.space_group_name_H-M   'P 1'
#
loop_
_entity.id
_entity.type
_entity.pdbx_description
1 polymer ?
#
loop_
_entity_poly.entity_id
_entity_poly.type
_entity_poly.pdbx_seq_one_letter_code
_entity_poly.pdbx_strand_id
1 'polypeptide(L)'
;ALGLPWQGRLVDGVTVPAAGAPFFTWDPVLRGSPNRPWRRVGSDRLVRTLMRVLTEFAAAHPDAPRIGIGDLSRPGGGDFGVRYGRPGHVSHQNGLDADLYYPRLDRRERPPKTVTQIDRPLAQDLVYRFVRAGAKYVFVGPSTGLTGPPAVVQPLTHHDNHLHVRLR
;
A
#
# COMPACT_ATOMS: atom_id res chain seq x y z
N ALA A 1 -8.17 1.84 15.57
CA ALA A 1 -7.35 0.62 15.41
C ALA A 1 -7.16 -0.03 16.77
N LEU A 2 -7.42 -1.33 16.91
CA LEU A 2 -7.29 -2.06 18.18
C LEU A 2 -6.57 -3.39 17.95
N GLY A 3 -5.70 -3.77 18.89
CA GLY A 3 -4.95 -5.03 18.85
C GLY A 3 -3.82 -5.05 17.82
N LEU A 4 -3.30 -6.25 17.57
CA LEU A 4 -2.14 -6.47 16.71
C LEU A 4 -2.50 -6.42 15.22
N PRO A 5 -1.54 -6.15 14.32
CA PRO A 5 -1.80 -6.16 12.88
C PRO A 5 -2.36 -7.48 12.33
N TRP A 6 -2.09 -8.60 12.99
CA TRP A 6 -2.50 -9.98 12.64
C TRP A 6 -3.51 -10.60 13.62
N GLN A 7 -3.95 -9.83 14.61
CA GLN A 7 -4.96 -10.26 15.59
C GLN A 7 -5.60 -9.00 16.18
N GLY A 8 -6.32 -8.28 15.32
CA GLY A 8 -6.82 -6.96 15.65
C GLY A 8 -8.17 -6.69 15.03
N ARG A 9 -8.71 -5.51 15.32
CA ARG A 9 -9.94 -5.03 14.72
C ARG A 9 -9.85 -3.55 14.39
N LEU A 10 -10.66 -3.13 13.43
CA LEU A 10 -10.87 -1.75 13.07
C LEU A 10 -12.22 -1.30 13.63
N VAL A 11 -12.22 -0.13 14.25
CA VAL A 11 -13.43 0.57 14.73
C VAL A 11 -13.45 1.91 14.02
N ASP A 12 -14.63 2.33 13.57
CA ASP A 12 -14.86 3.57 12.81
C ASP A 12 -13.93 3.71 11.61
N GLY A 13 -13.86 2.65 10.81
CA GLY A 13 -13.02 2.59 9.62
C GLY A 13 -13.42 3.62 8.56
N VAL A 14 -12.42 4.27 7.97
CA VAL A 14 -12.58 5.22 6.87
C VAL A 14 -12.29 4.51 5.56
N THR A 15 -13.22 4.61 4.61
CA THR A 15 -13.06 4.00 3.28
C THR A 15 -12.32 4.96 2.35
N VAL A 16 -11.24 4.50 1.72
CA VAL A 16 -10.54 5.24 0.66
C VAL A 16 -11.47 5.35 -0.57
N PRO A 17 -11.51 6.48 -1.31
CA PRO A 17 -12.28 6.61 -2.56
C PRO A 17 -11.79 5.67 -3.69
N ALA A 18 -12.67 5.30 -4.63
CA ALA A 18 -12.38 4.33 -5.71
C ALA A 18 -11.15 4.70 -6.55
N ALA A 19 -10.93 5.99 -6.72
CA ALA A 19 -9.75 6.61 -7.29
C ALA A 19 -9.69 8.08 -6.83
N GLY A 20 -8.57 8.75 -7.13
CA GLY A 20 -8.41 10.19 -6.98
C GLY A 20 -7.41 10.73 -8.01
N ALA A 21 -7.14 12.04 -7.94
CA ALA A 21 -6.15 12.64 -8.83
C ALA A 21 -4.75 12.02 -8.68
N PRO A 22 -4.19 11.76 -7.47
CA PRO A 22 -2.85 11.19 -7.35
C PRO A 22 -2.81 9.65 -7.32
N PHE A 23 -3.97 8.98 -7.35
CA PHE A 23 -4.03 7.54 -7.12
C PHE A 23 -5.17 6.84 -7.86
N PHE A 24 -4.98 5.55 -8.13
CA PHE A 24 -6.06 4.62 -8.46
C PHE A 24 -6.07 3.50 -7.42
N THR A 25 -7.13 2.69 -7.37
CA THR A 25 -7.15 1.50 -6.52
C THR A 25 -7.17 0.23 -7.35
N TRP A 26 -6.55 -0.84 -6.85
CA TRP A 26 -6.40 -2.10 -7.57
C TRP A 26 -6.76 -3.29 -6.71
N ASP A 27 -7.63 -4.16 -7.23
CA ASP A 27 -8.00 -5.41 -6.60
C ASP A 27 -6.97 -6.51 -6.91
N PRO A 28 -6.17 -6.98 -5.94
CA PRO A 28 -5.21 -8.07 -6.20
C PRO A 28 -5.88 -9.40 -6.55
N VAL A 29 -7.12 -9.63 -6.09
CA VAL A 29 -7.83 -10.89 -6.28
C VAL A 29 -8.49 -10.92 -7.65
N LEU A 30 -9.21 -9.85 -8.01
CA LEU A 30 -9.89 -9.72 -9.31
C LEU A 30 -8.97 -9.19 -10.43
N ARG A 31 -7.77 -8.72 -10.07
CA ARG A 31 -6.76 -8.17 -10.99
C ARG A 31 -7.32 -7.04 -11.85
N GLY A 32 -8.02 -6.10 -11.21
CA GLY A 32 -8.65 -4.97 -11.90
C GLY A 32 -8.80 -3.74 -11.01
N SER A 33 -9.13 -2.61 -11.65
CA SER A 33 -9.46 -1.36 -10.98
C SER A 33 -10.96 -1.06 -11.14
N PRO A 34 -11.66 -0.54 -10.11
CA PRO A 34 -11.16 -0.25 -8.76
C PRO A 34 -11.07 -1.48 -7.85
N ASN A 35 -10.35 -1.38 -6.73
CA ASN A 35 -10.43 -2.38 -5.66
C ASN A 35 -11.83 -2.31 -5.01
N ARG A 36 -12.36 -3.46 -4.59
CA ARG A 36 -13.68 -3.51 -3.94
C ARG A 36 -13.69 -2.65 -2.66
N PRO A 37 -14.79 -1.92 -2.37
CA PRO A 37 -14.83 -0.95 -1.28
C PRO A 37 -14.53 -1.55 0.09
N TRP A 38 -14.98 -2.78 0.35
CA TRP A 38 -14.74 -3.48 1.62
C TRP A 38 -13.28 -3.89 1.84
N ARG A 39 -12.37 -3.73 0.86
CA ARG A 39 -10.93 -4.03 1.00
C ARG A 39 -10.08 -2.78 1.21
N ARG A 40 -10.72 -1.61 1.21
CA ARG A 40 -10.08 -0.29 1.19
C ARG A 40 -10.40 0.54 2.42
N VAL A 41 -10.55 -0.12 3.57
CA VAL A 41 -10.89 0.55 4.82
C VAL A 41 -9.67 0.63 5.72
N GLY A 42 -9.37 1.82 6.21
CA GLY A 42 -8.26 2.06 7.13
C GLY A 42 -8.70 2.85 8.36
N SER A 43 -7.81 3.03 9.32
CA SER A 43 -8.00 4.08 10.32
C SER A 43 -7.95 5.47 9.67
N ASP A 44 -8.61 6.46 10.27
CA ASP A 44 -8.53 7.85 9.83
C ASP A 44 -7.07 8.31 9.65
N ARG A 45 -6.20 8.00 10.61
CA ARG A 45 -4.76 8.29 10.54
C ARG A 45 -4.08 7.66 9.33
N LEU A 46 -4.36 6.38 9.04
CA LEU A 46 -3.81 5.71 7.85
C LEU A 46 -4.27 6.41 6.58
N VAL A 47 -5.57 6.64 6.43
CA VAL A 47 -6.14 7.27 5.23
C VAL A 47 -5.58 8.68 5.03
N ARG A 48 -5.50 9.52 6.07
CA ARG A 48 -4.90 10.86 5.98
C ARG A 48 -3.42 10.80 5.59
N THR A 49 -2.67 9.85 6.16
CA THR A 49 -1.25 9.68 5.84
C THR A 49 -1.05 9.30 4.37
N LEU A 50 -1.86 8.34 3.87
CA LEU A 50 -1.85 7.95 2.46
C LEU A 50 -2.16 9.14 1.56
N MET A 51 -3.28 9.84 1.79
CA MET A 51 -3.70 10.95 0.93
C MET A 51 -2.66 12.08 0.90
N ARG A 52 -2.05 12.40 2.05
CA ARG A 52 -0.97 13.38 2.12
C ARG A 52 0.26 12.94 1.32
N VAL A 53 0.78 11.73 1.59
CA VAL A 53 1.98 11.21 0.90
C VAL A 53 1.77 11.16 -0.61
N LEU A 54 0.61 10.70 -1.07
CA LEU A 54 0.30 10.59 -2.50
C LEU A 54 0.13 11.95 -3.17
N THR A 55 -0.47 12.93 -2.47
CA THR A 55 -0.57 14.30 -2.97
C THR A 55 0.81 14.95 -3.11
N GLU A 56 1.66 14.82 -2.08
CA GLU A 56 3.03 15.34 -2.12
C GLU A 56 3.90 14.64 -3.17
N PHE A 57 3.69 13.33 -3.37
CA PHE A 57 4.37 12.58 -4.43
C PHE A 57 3.98 13.10 -5.81
N ALA A 58 2.69 13.25 -6.09
CA ALA A 58 2.21 13.76 -7.37
C ALA A 58 2.66 15.20 -7.64
N ALA A 59 2.73 16.05 -6.60
CA ALA A 59 3.22 17.41 -6.74
C ALA A 59 4.73 17.48 -7.08
N ALA A 60 5.53 16.56 -6.54
CA ALA A 60 6.97 16.50 -6.82
C ALA A 60 7.29 15.81 -8.16
N HIS A 61 6.37 14.97 -8.64
CA HIS A 61 6.52 14.22 -9.89
C HIS A 61 5.27 14.41 -10.76
N PRO A 62 5.09 15.61 -11.35
CA PRO A 62 3.88 15.93 -12.12
C PRO A 62 3.66 15.00 -13.31
N ASP A 63 4.76 14.48 -13.86
CA ASP A 63 4.74 13.52 -14.95
C ASP A 63 4.66 12.07 -14.47
N ALA A 64 4.67 11.73 -13.18
CA ALA A 64 4.57 10.33 -12.77
C ALA A 64 3.17 9.74 -13.03
N PRO A 65 3.05 8.42 -13.31
CA PRO A 65 1.74 7.77 -13.28
C PRO A 65 1.16 7.82 -11.86
N ARG A 66 -0.17 7.76 -11.74
CA ARG A 66 -0.85 7.67 -10.44
C ARG A 66 -0.39 6.43 -9.68
N ILE A 67 -0.31 6.53 -8.36
CA ILE A 67 0.06 5.40 -7.51
C ILE A 67 -1.13 4.45 -7.31
N GLY A 68 -0.89 3.15 -7.42
CA GLY A 68 -1.92 2.14 -7.17
C GLY A 68 -2.02 1.79 -5.69
N ILE A 69 -3.19 1.97 -5.07
CA ILE A 69 -3.48 1.49 -3.72
C ILE A 69 -4.11 0.09 -3.82
N GLY A 70 -3.47 -0.87 -3.18
CA GLY A 70 -3.96 -2.24 -3.04
C GLY A 70 -4.90 -2.39 -1.85
N ASP A 71 -4.65 -3.40 -1.02
CA ASP A 71 -5.47 -3.68 0.14
C ASP A 71 -5.10 -2.83 1.34
N LEU A 72 -6.11 -2.36 2.07
CA LEU A 72 -6.00 -1.88 3.43
C LEU A 72 -6.62 -2.97 4.32
N SER A 73 -7.60 -2.64 5.15
CA SER A 73 -8.35 -3.58 5.98
C SER A 73 -9.77 -3.79 5.47
N ARG A 74 -10.44 -4.75 6.10
CA ARG A 74 -11.90 -4.93 6.05
C ARG A 74 -12.60 -3.85 6.91
N PRO A 75 -13.91 -3.57 6.73
CA PRO A 75 -14.59 -2.48 7.45
C PRO A 75 -14.49 -2.56 8.98
N GLY A 76 -14.56 -3.78 9.55
CA GLY A 76 -14.34 -4.04 10.98
C GLY A 76 -12.97 -4.63 11.31
N GLY A 77 -12.07 -4.71 10.32
CA GLY A 77 -10.81 -5.42 10.46
C GLY A 77 -10.98 -6.92 10.66
N GLY A 78 -10.14 -7.50 11.53
CA GLY A 78 -10.11 -8.94 11.80
C GLY A 78 -9.45 -9.72 10.67
N ASP A 79 -9.54 -11.05 10.76
CA ASP A 79 -8.95 -11.99 9.80
C ASP A 79 -9.18 -11.53 8.35
N PHE A 80 -8.08 -11.45 7.60
CA PHE A 80 -8.06 -11.10 6.18
C PHE A 80 -7.32 -12.14 5.34
N GLY A 81 -7.33 -13.40 5.79
CA GLY A 81 -6.68 -14.52 5.13
C GLY A 81 -7.37 -15.03 3.87
N VAL A 82 -6.97 -16.22 3.43
CA VAL A 82 -7.31 -16.84 2.13
C VAL A 82 -8.79 -16.91 1.80
N ARG A 83 -9.68 -16.97 2.79
CA ARG A 83 -11.13 -16.99 2.58
C ARG A 83 -11.67 -15.70 1.95
N TYR A 84 -10.89 -14.63 1.97
CA TYR A 84 -11.20 -13.34 1.36
C TYR A 84 -10.48 -13.11 0.01
N GLY A 85 -9.87 -14.16 -0.53
CA GLY A 85 -9.12 -14.16 -1.78
C GLY A 85 -7.67 -14.55 -1.56
N ARG A 86 -7.11 -15.37 -2.47
CA ARG A 86 -5.70 -15.78 -2.42
C ARG A 86 -4.79 -14.64 -2.92
N PRO A 87 -3.57 -14.48 -2.37
CA PRO A 87 -2.95 -15.33 -1.33
C PRO A 87 -3.49 -15.07 0.09
N GLY A 88 -4.26 -14.00 0.30
CA GLY A 88 -4.72 -13.57 1.61
C GLY A 88 -3.63 -12.81 2.36
N HIS A 89 -4.03 -12.19 3.47
CA HIS A 89 -3.16 -11.39 4.32
C HIS A 89 -3.01 -12.00 5.70
N VAL A 90 -1.77 -12.09 6.19
CA VAL A 90 -1.49 -12.43 7.60
C VAL A 90 -1.81 -11.22 8.50
N SER A 91 -1.59 -10.00 7.98
CA SER A 91 -1.85 -8.75 8.70
C SER A 91 -3.07 -7.99 8.16
N HIS A 92 -3.04 -6.65 8.13
CA HIS A 92 -4.16 -5.81 7.68
C HIS A 92 -5.42 -5.90 8.55
N GLN A 93 -5.32 -6.38 9.79
CA GLN A 93 -6.51 -6.65 10.60
C GLN A 93 -6.96 -5.47 11.45
N ASN A 94 -6.11 -4.48 11.70
CA ASN A 94 -6.42 -3.36 12.62
C ASN A 94 -6.54 -1.99 11.94
N GLY A 95 -6.39 -1.92 10.61
CA GLY A 95 -6.49 -0.68 9.84
C GLY A 95 -5.26 0.23 9.87
N LEU A 96 -4.07 -0.33 10.13
CA LEU A 96 -2.78 0.39 10.11
C LEU A 96 -1.86 -0.03 8.96
N ASP A 97 -2.30 -0.97 8.12
CA ASP A 97 -1.55 -1.51 6.98
C ASP A 97 -2.17 -1.08 5.65
N ALA A 98 -1.33 -0.83 4.64
CA ALA A 98 -1.75 -0.61 3.26
C ALA A 98 -0.71 -1.12 2.26
N ASP A 99 -1.18 -1.72 1.18
CA ASP A 99 -0.35 -2.06 0.02
C ASP A 99 -0.36 -0.91 -1.00
N LEU A 100 0.81 -0.56 -1.54
CA LEU A 100 0.95 0.39 -2.64
C LEU A 100 1.82 -0.20 -3.75
N TYR A 101 1.26 -0.30 -4.96
CA TYR A 101 1.96 -0.82 -6.13
C TYR A 101 2.99 0.17 -6.66
N TYR A 102 4.16 -0.33 -7.03
CA TYR A 102 5.23 0.53 -7.56
C TYR A 102 4.85 1.12 -8.92
N PRO A 103 5.21 2.39 -9.19
CA PRO A 103 5.11 2.98 -10.52
C PRO A 103 5.81 2.12 -11.57
N ARG A 104 5.22 2.03 -12.76
CA ARG A 104 5.79 1.28 -13.87
C ARG A 104 6.48 2.20 -14.86
N LEU A 105 7.59 1.74 -15.44
CA LEU A 105 8.29 2.44 -16.53
C LEU A 105 7.38 2.66 -17.75
N ASP A 106 6.47 1.73 -18.03
CA ASP A 106 5.48 1.84 -19.10
C ASP A 106 4.25 2.68 -18.73
N ARG A 107 4.26 3.29 -17.53
CA ARG A 107 3.24 4.20 -16.99
C ARG A 107 1.84 3.59 -16.86
N ARG A 108 1.68 2.27 -17.03
CA ARG A 108 0.37 1.63 -16.93
C ARG A 108 -0.11 1.60 -15.48
N GLU A 109 -1.37 1.96 -15.26
CA GLU A 109 -2.03 1.92 -13.95
C GLU A 109 -2.44 0.50 -13.55
N ARG A 110 -1.43 -0.33 -13.26
CA ARG A 110 -1.58 -1.70 -12.75
C ARG A 110 -0.28 -2.13 -12.07
N PRO A 111 -0.30 -3.19 -11.24
CA PRO A 111 0.91 -3.68 -10.61
C PRO A 111 2.01 -4.06 -11.63
N PRO A 112 3.30 -3.85 -11.31
CA PRO A 112 4.38 -4.52 -12.01
C PRO A 112 4.25 -6.05 -11.84
N LYS A 113 4.54 -6.80 -12.90
CA LYS A 113 4.59 -8.27 -12.88
C LYS A 113 5.98 -8.78 -12.57
N THR A 114 7.00 -7.99 -12.89
CA THR A 114 8.42 -8.26 -12.68
C THR A 114 9.10 -6.99 -12.20
N VAL A 115 10.21 -7.13 -11.48
CA VAL A 115 10.98 -5.99 -10.97
C VAL A 115 11.56 -5.10 -12.08
N THR A 116 11.74 -5.65 -13.28
CA THR A 116 12.18 -4.90 -14.48
C THR A 116 11.16 -3.89 -14.99
N GLN A 117 9.89 -4.01 -14.58
CA GLN A 117 8.85 -3.05 -14.95
C GLN A 117 8.78 -1.85 -14.01
N ILE A 118 9.47 -1.90 -12.86
CA ILE A 118 9.41 -0.85 -11.84
C ILE A 118 10.21 0.36 -12.29
N ASP A 119 9.59 1.53 -12.20
CA ASP A 119 10.32 2.80 -12.17
C ASP A 119 10.97 2.95 -10.79
N ARG A 120 12.24 2.52 -10.69
CA ARG A 120 12.95 2.44 -9.40
C ARG A 120 13.16 3.80 -8.74
N PRO A 121 13.57 4.87 -9.45
CA PRO A 121 13.66 6.20 -8.84
C PRO A 121 12.35 6.66 -8.20
N LEU A 122 11.22 6.52 -8.91
CA LEU A 122 9.92 6.90 -8.36
C LEU A 122 9.50 6.00 -7.19
N ALA A 123 9.72 4.69 -7.28
CA ALA A 123 9.45 3.76 -6.19
C ALA A 123 10.30 4.07 -4.94
N GLN A 124 11.56 4.45 -5.12
CA GLN A 124 12.47 4.79 -4.02
C GLN A 124 12.05 6.08 -3.31
N ASP A 125 11.62 7.11 -4.04
CA ASP A 125 11.08 8.33 -3.40
C ASP A 125 9.78 8.04 -2.64
N LEU A 126 8.91 7.19 -3.19
CA LEU A 126 7.69 6.76 -2.49
C LEU A 126 8.00 6.07 -1.15
N VAL A 127 8.99 5.17 -1.12
CA VAL A 127 9.50 4.55 0.12
C VAL A 127 9.98 5.63 1.10
N TYR A 128 10.82 6.57 0.66
CA TYR A 128 11.33 7.63 1.52
C TYR A 128 10.25 8.56 2.06
N ARG A 129 9.16 8.79 1.33
CA ARG A 129 8.02 9.58 1.83
C ARG A 129 7.31 8.87 2.97
N PHE A 130 7.09 7.55 2.89
CA PHE A 130 6.51 6.81 4.01
C PHE A 130 7.43 6.76 5.22
N VAL A 131 8.75 6.64 5.02
CA VAL A 131 9.73 6.77 6.11
C VAL A 131 9.61 8.14 6.77
N ARG A 132 9.62 9.23 5.98
CA ARG A 132 9.47 10.62 6.49
C ARG A 132 8.11 10.86 7.17
N ALA A 133 7.06 10.20 6.70
CA ALA A 133 5.74 10.24 7.31
C ALA A 133 5.64 9.48 8.65
N GLY A 134 6.71 8.83 9.09
CA GLY A 134 6.77 8.13 10.37
C GLY A 134 6.19 6.73 10.34
N ALA A 135 6.25 6.05 9.19
CA ALA A 135 5.92 4.63 9.10
C ALA A 135 6.72 3.82 10.13
N LYS A 136 6.04 2.86 10.78
CA LYS A 136 6.70 1.89 11.65
C LYS A 136 7.52 0.92 10.80
N TYR A 137 6.92 0.43 9.72
CA TYR A 137 7.59 -0.40 8.72
C TYR A 137 7.16 -0.02 7.32
N VAL A 138 8.09 -0.22 6.38
CA VAL A 138 7.86 -0.25 4.94
C VAL A 138 8.49 -1.55 4.44
N PHE A 139 7.68 -2.56 4.17
CA PHE A 139 8.18 -3.80 3.60
C PHE A 139 8.28 -3.67 2.08
N VAL A 140 9.43 -4.06 1.53
CA VAL A 140 9.72 -4.03 0.10
C VAL A 140 10.19 -5.40 -0.37
N GLY A 141 10.09 -5.67 -1.66
CA GLY A 141 10.54 -6.93 -2.21
C GLY A 141 12.07 -7.04 -2.23
N PRO A 142 12.64 -8.22 -1.94
CA PRO A 142 14.09 -8.41 -1.88
C PRO A 142 14.78 -8.20 -3.24
N SER A 143 14.05 -8.32 -4.35
CA SER A 143 14.60 -8.13 -5.70
C SER A 143 14.40 -6.72 -6.26
N THR A 144 13.79 -5.81 -5.49
CA THR A 144 13.50 -4.45 -5.94
C THR A 144 14.72 -3.53 -5.94
N GLY A 145 15.68 -3.79 -5.04
CA GLY A 145 16.82 -2.90 -4.78
C GLY A 145 16.45 -1.63 -4.01
N LEU A 146 15.23 -1.54 -3.46
CA LEU A 146 14.77 -0.40 -2.68
C LEU A 146 15.38 -0.42 -1.27
N THR A 147 15.72 0.75 -0.77
CA THR A 147 16.50 0.91 0.48
C THR A 147 15.91 1.96 1.42
N GLY A 148 16.38 1.96 2.67
CA GLY A 148 16.09 2.98 3.67
C GLY A 148 16.63 2.57 5.05
N PRO A 149 16.28 3.28 6.13
CA PRO A 149 16.72 2.92 7.48
C PRO A 149 16.30 1.47 7.81
N PRO A 150 17.23 0.56 8.15
CA PRO A 150 16.93 -0.88 8.24
C PRO A 150 15.93 -1.24 9.36
N ALA A 151 15.78 -0.37 10.37
CA ALA A 151 14.76 -0.53 11.41
C ALA A 151 13.32 -0.30 10.88
N VAL A 152 13.17 0.39 9.74
CA VAL A 152 11.89 0.77 9.15
C VAL A 152 11.67 0.08 7.80
N VAL A 153 12.65 0.13 6.89
CA VAL A 153 12.55 -0.46 5.54
C VAL A 153 13.13 -1.86 5.58
N GLN A 154 12.29 -2.87 5.36
CA GLN A 154 12.66 -4.28 5.53
C GLN A 154 12.31 -5.10 4.28
N PRO A 155 13.24 -5.92 3.74
CA PRO A 155 12.91 -6.87 2.70
C PRO A 155 11.94 -7.94 3.20
N LEU A 156 10.89 -8.23 2.43
CA LEU A 156 9.93 -9.29 2.72
C LEU A 156 9.52 -9.99 1.43
N THR A 157 9.48 -11.32 1.45
CA THR A 157 9.07 -12.13 0.30
C THR A 157 7.65 -11.77 -0.14
N HIS A 158 7.37 -11.92 -1.44
CA HIS A 158 6.10 -11.54 -2.09
C HIS A 158 5.82 -10.03 -2.23
N HIS A 159 6.79 -9.15 -1.93
CA HIS A 159 6.65 -7.69 -2.05
C HIS A 159 7.41 -7.10 -3.26
N ASP A 160 7.74 -7.91 -4.27
CA ASP A 160 8.48 -7.42 -5.45
C ASP A 160 7.63 -6.53 -6.38
N ASN A 161 6.31 -6.46 -6.19
CA ASN A 161 5.43 -5.61 -6.98
C ASN A 161 4.75 -4.47 -6.23
N HIS A 162 4.85 -4.44 -4.90
CA HIS A 162 4.27 -3.41 -4.05
C HIS A 162 5.14 -3.18 -2.82
N LEU A 163 5.02 -2.01 -2.21
CA LEU A 163 5.42 -1.83 -0.82
C LEU A 163 4.21 -2.07 0.09
N HIS A 164 4.48 -2.60 1.27
CA HIS A 164 3.52 -2.67 2.36
C HIS A 164 3.93 -1.63 3.40
N VAL A 165 3.08 -0.65 3.68
CA VAL A 165 3.31 0.31 4.77
C VAL A 165 2.54 -0.08 6.02
N ARG A 166 3.20 0.00 7.18
CA ARG A 166 2.57 -0.12 8.50
C ARG A 166 2.80 1.13 9.34
N LEU A 167 1.75 1.69 9.91
CA LEU A 167 1.84 2.77 10.90
C LEU A 167 1.98 2.24 12.34
N ARG A 168 2.39 3.11 13.26
CA ARG A 168 2.37 2.86 14.72
C ARG A 168 0.96 2.93 15.27
#